data_AF-A0A1I1G147-F1
#
_entry.id   AF-A0A1I1G147-F1
#
_cell.length_a   1.000
_cell.length_b   1.000
_cell.length_c   1.000
_cell.angle_alpha   90.00
_cell.angle_beta   90.00
_cell.angle_gamma   90.00
#
_symmetry.space_group_name_H-M   'P 1'
#
loop_
_entity.id
_entity.type
_entity.pdbx_description
1 polymer ?
#
loop_
_entity_poly.entity_id
_entity_poly.type
_entity_poly.pdbx_seq_one_letter_code
_entity_poly.pdbx_strand_id
1 'polypeptide(L)'
;MKLLFSVFMVLAVFGFNRFNVLLKALMTLYLVTFLSGGILLGLHYFFQSHILSMHPERYQGINRFGDPMSWMFVVFGFPIAWQFSKRAIGNIEMTQIAYEQMAEVSIKIKDFHCSLKGLIDSGNQLYDPISRAPVMIVSLTDLESRLPADMLELFRNPQVFLENQAPISYSWEDRIKIIPAKVVGKDHQLLIAVKPDEIKIFQGDKTFQYKNGLVSFAFQELSSDGSYQCIIHPKMLTGIPIQNVS
;
A
#
# COMPACT_ATOMS: atom_id res chain seq x y z
N MET A 1 26.84 -19.42 15.95
CA MET A 1 27.68 -18.49 15.16
C MET A 1 27.10 -18.14 13.79
N LYS A 2 26.90 -19.10 12.86
CA LYS A 2 26.39 -18.79 11.50
C LYS A 2 25.01 -18.09 11.49
N LEU A 3 24.11 -18.53 12.37
CA LEU A 3 22.77 -17.97 12.53
C LEU A 3 22.78 -16.51 13.05
N LEU A 4 23.71 -16.20 13.96
CA LEU A 4 23.90 -14.82 14.45
C LEU A 4 24.44 -13.90 13.34
N PHE A 5 25.36 -14.40 12.51
CA PHE A 5 25.88 -13.65 11.37
C PHE A 5 24.81 -13.36 10.31
N SER A 6 23.93 -14.31 9.99
CA SER A 6 22.83 -14.05 9.06
C SER A 6 21.84 -13.01 9.59
N VAL A 7 21.56 -13.04 10.90
CA VAL A 7 20.71 -12.02 11.55
C VAL A 7 21.39 -10.66 11.46
N PHE A 8 22.67 -10.57 11.78
CA PHE A 8 23.42 -9.32 11.68
C PHE A 8 23.47 -8.76 10.26
N MET A 9 23.70 -9.63 9.26
CA MET A 9 23.70 -9.23 7.85
C MET A 9 22.35 -8.65 7.41
N VAL A 10 21.24 -9.32 7.75
CA VAL A 10 19.89 -8.84 7.41
C VAL A 10 19.58 -7.52 8.12
N LEU A 11 19.96 -7.39 9.39
CA LEU A 11 19.78 -6.15 10.16
C LEU A 11 20.64 -5.00 9.62
N ALA A 12 21.86 -5.26 9.17
CA ALA A 12 22.74 -4.24 8.60
C ALA A 12 22.20 -3.67 7.27
N VAL A 13 21.54 -4.50 6.45
CA VAL A 13 21.01 -4.09 5.15
C VAL A 13 19.61 -3.46 5.26
N PHE A 14 18.72 -4.06 6.05
CA PHE A 14 17.30 -3.69 6.07
C PHE A 14 16.85 -2.96 7.35
N GLY A 15 17.71 -2.91 8.39
CA GLY A 15 17.34 -2.39 9.70
C GLY A 15 16.34 -3.29 10.46
N PHE A 16 16.03 -2.94 11.71
CA PHE A 16 14.98 -3.59 12.49
C PHE A 16 13.71 -2.75 12.47
N ASN A 17 12.64 -3.27 11.85
CA ASN A 17 11.33 -2.59 11.82
C ASN A 17 10.24 -3.39 12.58
N ARG A 18 9.95 -4.62 12.12
CA ARG A 18 9.02 -5.55 12.79
C ARG A 18 9.56 -6.98 12.73
N PHE A 19 9.30 -7.78 13.77
CA PHE A 19 9.79 -9.17 13.86
C PHE A 19 9.39 -10.03 12.64
N ASN A 20 8.15 -9.87 12.15
CA ASN A 20 7.67 -10.61 10.98
C ASN A 20 8.44 -10.29 9.69
N VAL A 21 8.95 -9.06 9.54
CA VAL A 21 9.75 -8.65 8.39
C VAL A 21 11.15 -9.25 8.48
N LEU A 22 11.77 -9.18 9.67
CA LEU A 22 13.07 -9.79 9.94
C LEU A 22 13.03 -11.31 9.68
N LEU A 23 11.99 -11.99 10.17
CA LEU A 23 11.83 -13.43 9.99
C LEU A 23 11.62 -13.81 8.51
N LYS A 24 10.80 -13.05 7.77
CA LYS A 24 10.62 -13.24 6.32
C LYS A 24 11.96 -13.08 5.58
N ALA A 25 12.70 -12.02 5.86
CA ALA A 25 14.00 -11.76 5.21
C ALA A 25 15.03 -12.87 5.51
N LEU A 26 15.09 -13.37 6.75
CA LEU A 26 15.94 -14.50 7.11
C LEU A 26 15.54 -15.78 6.38
N MET A 27 14.25 -16.10 6.34
CA MET A 27 13.75 -17.28 5.63
C MET A 27 14.06 -17.21 4.13
N THR A 28 13.89 -16.03 3.51
CA THR A 28 14.25 -15.82 2.10
C THR A 28 15.76 -16.02 1.86
N LEU A 29 16.62 -15.46 2.72
CA LEU A 29 18.08 -15.65 2.62
C LEU A 29 18.47 -17.12 2.67
N TYR A 30 17.93 -17.86 3.64
CA TYR A 30 18.22 -19.29 3.80
C TYR A 30 17.66 -20.11 2.64
N LEU A 31 16.45 -19.82 2.18
CA LEU A 31 15.85 -20.50 1.03
C LEU A 31 16.69 -20.31 -0.23
N VAL A 32 17.12 -19.09 -0.54
CA VAL A 32 17.95 -18.80 -1.71
C VAL A 32 19.30 -19.51 -1.59
N THR A 33 19.97 -19.42 -0.44
CA THR A 33 21.27 -20.07 -0.23
C THR A 33 21.17 -21.59 -0.34
N PHE A 34 20.14 -22.20 0.25
CA PHE A 34 19.87 -23.62 0.16
C PHE A 34 19.56 -24.05 -1.28
N LEU A 35 18.73 -23.29 -1.99
CA LEU A 35 18.38 -23.58 -3.38
C LEU A 35 19.60 -23.47 -4.29
N SER A 36 20.40 -22.42 -4.18
CA SER A 36 21.63 -22.24 -4.97
C SER A 36 22.65 -23.36 -4.69
N GLY A 37 22.87 -23.69 -3.41
CA GLY A 37 23.76 -24.78 -3.04
C GLY A 37 23.26 -26.15 -3.50
N GLY A 38 21.94 -26.39 -3.38
CA GLY A 38 21.29 -27.62 -3.81
C GLY A 38 21.31 -27.81 -5.33
N ILE A 39 21.10 -26.75 -6.11
CA ILE A 39 21.25 -26.77 -7.57
C ILE A 39 22.70 -27.07 -7.94
N LEU A 40 23.68 -26.41 -7.30
CA LEU A 40 25.10 -26.60 -7.60
C LEU A 40 25.57 -28.02 -7.26
N LEU A 41 25.19 -28.56 -6.10
CA LEU A 41 25.47 -29.95 -5.71
C LEU A 41 24.74 -30.94 -6.62
N GLY A 42 23.48 -30.68 -6.94
CA GLY A 42 22.68 -31.51 -7.85
C GLY A 42 23.33 -31.61 -9.22
N LEU A 43 23.71 -30.48 -9.81
CA LEU A 43 24.46 -30.45 -11.08
C LEU A 43 25.81 -31.16 -10.95
N HIS A 44 26.57 -30.90 -9.89
CA HIS A 44 27.89 -31.50 -9.68
C HIS A 44 27.83 -33.03 -9.68
N TYR A 45 26.96 -33.62 -8.85
CA TYR A 45 26.82 -35.08 -8.76
C TYR A 45 26.22 -35.71 -10.01
N PHE A 46 25.31 -35.00 -10.67
CA PHE A 46 24.67 -35.48 -11.88
C PHE A 46 25.63 -35.54 -13.08
N PHE A 47 26.51 -34.54 -13.24
CA PHE A 47 27.55 -34.59 -14.27
C PHE A 47 28.67 -35.58 -13.91
N GLN A 48 29.01 -35.73 -12.63
CA GLN A 48 30.06 -36.66 -12.20
C GLN A 48 29.67 -38.14 -12.39
N SER A 49 28.40 -38.50 -12.17
CA SER A 49 27.92 -39.89 -12.30
C SER A 49 27.90 -40.40 -13.75
N HIS A 50 27.70 -39.50 -14.72
CA HIS A 50 27.75 -39.83 -16.15
C HIS A 50 29.18 -40.06 -16.69
N ILE A 51 30.19 -39.41 -16.10
CA ILE A 51 31.58 -39.52 -16.56
C ILE A 51 32.22 -40.87 -16.16
N LEU A 52 31.84 -41.45 -15.02
CA LEU A 52 32.47 -42.67 -14.49
C LEU A 52 31.92 -43.99 -15.08
N SER A 53 30.78 -43.95 -15.78
CA SER A 53 29.97 -45.15 -16.08
C SER A 53 29.98 -45.60 -17.55
N MET A 54 30.68 -44.90 -18.46
CA MET A 54 30.65 -45.23 -19.90
C MET A 54 32.03 -45.17 -20.56
N HIS A 55 32.36 -46.24 -21.28
CA HIS A 55 33.62 -46.45 -22.00
C HIS A 55 34.09 -45.22 -22.81
N PRO A 56 35.42 -44.93 -22.80
CA PRO A 56 36.00 -43.72 -23.40
C PRO A 56 35.87 -43.62 -24.94
N GLU A 57 35.43 -44.69 -25.61
CA GLU A 57 35.42 -44.77 -27.07
C GLU A 57 34.14 -44.21 -27.73
N ARG A 58 33.08 -43.95 -26.95
CA ARG A 58 31.79 -43.44 -27.47
C ARG A 58 31.66 -41.91 -27.46
N TYR A 59 32.72 -41.20 -27.09
CA TYR A 59 32.71 -39.76 -26.86
C TYR A 59 32.78 -38.88 -28.14
N GLN A 60 33.08 -39.45 -29.31
CA GLN A 60 33.30 -38.64 -30.52
C GLN A 60 32.05 -38.39 -31.38
N GLY A 61 30.94 -39.11 -31.17
CA GLY A 61 29.78 -39.04 -32.06
C GLY A 61 28.55 -38.27 -31.55
N ILE A 62 28.30 -38.26 -30.24
CA ILE A 62 26.99 -37.87 -29.68
C ILE A 62 27.03 -36.46 -29.02
N ASN A 63 28.21 -35.95 -28.66
CA ASN A 63 28.37 -34.72 -27.88
C ASN A 63 28.59 -33.42 -28.69
N ARG A 64 28.32 -33.39 -30.01
CA ARG A 64 28.47 -32.13 -30.78
C ARG A 64 27.41 -31.07 -30.42
N PHE A 65 26.29 -31.47 -29.82
CA PHE A 65 25.15 -30.60 -29.50
C PHE A 65 24.70 -30.66 -28.02
N GLY A 66 25.51 -31.27 -27.14
CA GLY A 66 25.24 -31.42 -25.71
C GLY A 66 24.67 -32.78 -25.30
N ASP A 67 24.89 -33.13 -24.03
CA ASP A 67 24.44 -34.39 -23.42
C ASP A 67 22.90 -34.42 -23.26
N PRO A 68 22.20 -35.52 -23.59
CA PRO A 68 20.73 -35.63 -23.47
C PRO A 68 20.17 -35.22 -22.10
N MET A 69 20.94 -35.44 -21.06
CA MET A 69 20.60 -35.05 -19.70
C MET A 69 20.65 -33.52 -19.48
N SER A 70 21.54 -32.80 -20.17
CA SER A 70 21.55 -31.32 -20.17
C SER A 70 20.31 -30.74 -20.86
N TRP A 71 19.83 -31.40 -21.91
CA TRP A 71 18.60 -31.01 -22.60
C TRP A 71 17.35 -31.17 -21.72
N MET A 72 17.32 -32.14 -20.78
CA MET A 72 16.23 -32.23 -19.80
C MET A 72 16.17 -31.00 -18.88
N PHE A 73 17.32 -30.46 -18.44
CA PHE A 73 17.34 -29.21 -17.67
C PHE A 73 16.83 -28.02 -18.46
N VAL A 74 17.09 -27.97 -19.78
CA VAL A 74 16.54 -26.91 -20.64
C VAL A 74 15.03 -27.08 -20.80
N VAL A 75 14.57 -28.29 -21.10
CA VAL A 75 13.14 -28.59 -21.37
C VAL A 75 12.27 -28.42 -20.13
N PHE A 76 12.76 -28.72 -18.91
CA PHE A 76 11.99 -28.56 -17.69
C PHE A 76 12.33 -27.28 -16.92
N GLY A 77 13.62 -26.93 -16.86
CA GLY A 77 14.09 -25.75 -16.14
C GLY A 77 13.63 -24.44 -16.78
N PHE A 78 13.63 -24.35 -18.12
CA PHE A 78 13.18 -23.13 -18.80
C PHE A 78 11.69 -22.85 -18.58
N PRO A 79 10.74 -23.80 -18.74
CA PRO A 79 9.33 -23.55 -18.42
C PRO A 79 9.08 -23.23 -16.96
N ILE A 80 9.79 -23.89 -16.03
CA ILE A 80 9.68 -23.59 -14.60
C ILE A 80 10.17 -22.16 -14.32
N ALA A 81 11.36 -21.80 -14.81
CA ALA A 81 11.92 -20.46 -14.66
C ALA A 81 11.02 -19.40 -15.31
N TRP A 82 10.48 -19.67 -16.49
CA TRP A 82 9.51 -18.82 -17.17
C TRP A 82 8.24 -18.60 -16.35
N GLN A 83 7.66 -19.68 -15.81
CA GLN A 83 6.45 -19.62 -15.01
C GLN A 83 6.67 -18.87 -13.69
N PHE A 84 7.81 -19.09 -13.03
CA PHE A 84 8.18 -18.35 -11.82
C PHE A 84 8.45 -16.87 -12.13
N SER A 85 9.16 -16.56 -13.22
CA SER A 85 9.43 -15.20 -13.67
C SER A 85 8.14 -14.44 -13.98
N LYS A 86 7.21 -15.07 -14.72
CA LYS A 86 5.90 -14.48 -15.04
C LYS A 86 5.07 -14.19 -13.79
N ARG A 87 5.08 -15.09 -12.79
CA ARG A 87 4.40 -14.86 -11.51
C ARG A 87 5.07 -13.76 -10.67
N ALA A 88 6.41 -13.70 -10.67
CA ALA A 88 7.15 -12.67 -9.96
C ALA A 88 6.90 -11.28 -10.57
N ILE A 89 6.87 -11.18 -11.90
CA ILE A 89 6.60 -9.92 -12.62
C ILE A 89 5.16 -9.43 -12.37
N GLY A 90 4.16 -10.31 -12.41
CA GLY A 90 2.77 -9.93 -12.13
C GLY A 90 2.53 -9.38 -10.71
N ASN A 91 3.31 -9.82 -9.73
CA ASN A 91 3.26 -9.27 -8.36
C ASN A 91 3.91 -7.88 -8.24
N ILE A 92 4.87 -7.56 -9.11
CA ILE A 92 5.53 -6.24 -9.16
C ILE A 92 4.59 -5.20 -9.81
N GLU A 93 3.84 -5.58 -10.85
CA GLU A 93 2.86 -4.69 -11.49
C GLU A 93 1.72 -4.28 -10.54
N MET A 94 1.18 -5.22 -9.77
CA MET A 94 0.11 -4.93 -8.80
C MET A 94 0.57 -4.02 -7.65
N THR A 95 1.83 -4.12 -7.24
CA THR A 95 2.41 -3.25 -6.20
C THR A 95 2.75 -1.85 -6.73
N GLN A 96 3.06 -1.72 -8.02
CA GLN A 96 3.31 -0.43 -8.68
C GLN A 96 1.99 0.35 -8.92
N ILE A 97 0.91 -0.33 -9.32
CA ILE A 97 -0.42 0.28 -9.49
C ILE A 97 -0.97 0.79 -8.14
N ALA A 98 -0.76 0.05 -7.06
CA ALA A 98 -1.15 0.49 -5.72
C ALA A 98 -0.36 1.73 -5.24
N TYR A 99 0.89 1.91 -5.67
CA TYR A 99 1.70 3.09 -5.35
C TYR A 99 1.28 4.34 -6.14
N GLU A 100 0.83 4.18 -7.39
CA GLU A 100 0.27 5.29 -8.19
C GLU A 100 -1.04 5.85 -7.59
N GLN A 101 -1.71 5.07 -6.76
CA GLN A 101 -2.91 5.46 -6.05
C GLN A 101 -2.66 6.05 -4.66
N MET A 102 -1.41 6.16 -4.21
CA MET A 102 -1.10 6.82 -2.93
C MET A 102 -0.69 8.28 -3.15
N ALA A 103 -1.17 9.18 -2.28
CA ALA A 103 -0.75 10.57 -2.24
C ALA A 103 -0.66 11.08 -0.81
N GLU A 104 0.23 12.02 -0.54
CA GLU A 104 0.24 12.74 0.73
C GLU A 104 -0.78 13.88 0.68
N VAL A 105 -1.54 14.08 1.75
CA VAL A 105 -2.55 15.13 1.84
C VAL A 105 -2.27 16.00 3.05
N SER A 106 -2.18 17.31 2.81
CA SER A 106 -2.20 18.33 3.84
C SER A 106 -3.59 18.98 3.90
N ILE A 107 -4.16 19.01 5.09
CA ILE A 107 -5.48 19.59 5.37
C ILE A 107 -5.31 20.67 6.43
N LYS A 108 -5.92 21.83 6.20
CA LYS A 108 -5.97 22.94 7.17
C LYS A 108 -7.42 23.33 7.48
N ILE A 109 -7.77 23.37 8.76
CA ILE A 109 -9.08 23.80 9.28
C ILE A 109 -8.86 24.67 10.51
N LYS A 110 -9.00 26.00 10.39
CA LYS A 110 -8.64 26.97 11.43
C LYS A 110 -7.22 26.69 11.96
N ASP A 111 -7.10 26.37 13.25
CA ASP A 111 -5.83 26.05 13.92
C ASP A 111 -5.42 24.56 13.78
N PHE A 112 -6.31 23.72 13.26
CA PHE A 112 -6.02 22.32 13.00
C PHE A 112 -5.29 22.17 11.64
N HIS A 113 -4.17 21.47 11.66
CA HIS A 113 -3.41 21.15 10.46
C HIS A 113 -2.87 19.72 10.52
N CYS A 114 -3.10 18.89 9.52
CA CYS A 114 -2.54 17.55 9.48
C CYS A 114 -1.96 17.22 8.11
N SER A 115 -0.93 16.37 8.09
CA SER A 115 -0.41 15.73 6.88
C SER A 115 -0.54 14.21 7.04
N LEU A 116 -1.13 13.56 6.05
CA LEU A 116 -1.54 12.15 6.10
C LEU A 116 -1.25 11.46 4.78
N LYS A 117 -1.03 10.16 4.78
CA LYS A 117 -1.02 9.38 3.53
C LYS A 117 -2.44 8.97 3.18
N GLY A 118 -2.80 9.14 1.92
CA GLY A 118 -4.13 8.86 1.42
C GLY A 118 -4.14 7.93 0.22
N LEU A 119 -5.14 7.06 0.16
CA LEU A 119 -5.45 6.23 -0.99
C LEU A 119 -6.44 6.97 -1.90
N ILE A 120 -6.09 7.16 -3.16
CA ILE A 120 -6.93 7.67 -4.22
C ILE A 120 -7.88 6.54 -4.62
N ASP A 121 -9.10 6.57 -4.09
CA ASP A 121 -10.08 5.51 -4.30
C ASP A 121 -11.06 5.88 -5.40
N SER A 122 -10.94 5.23 -6.56
CA SER A 122 -11.90 5.37 -7.66
C SER A 122 -13.34 4.96 -7.29
N GLY A 123 -13.51 4.15 -6.25
CA GLY A 123 -14.80 3.71 -5.72
C GLY A 123 -15.46 4.72 -4.79
N ASN A 124 -14.75 5.74 -4.30
CA ASN A 124 -15.33 6.76 -3.46
C ASN A 124 -16.25 7.69 -4.28
N GLN A 125 -17.56 7.54 -4.08
CA GLN A 125 -18.61 8.32 -4.74
C GLN A 125 -19.31 9.30 -3.79
N LEU A 126 -18.68 9.67 -2.67
CA LEU A 126 -19.28 10.59 -1.71
C LEU A 126 -19.23 12.03 -2.21
N TYR A 127 -20.41 12.65 -2.26
CA TYR A 127 -20.62 14.04 -2.62
C TYR A 127 -21.58 14.71 -1.66
N ASP A 128 -21.40 16.02 -1.46
CA ASP A 128 -22.46 16.86 -0.92
C ASP A 128 -23.70 16.82 -1.84
N PRO A 129 -24.89 16.46 -1.34
CA PRO A 129 -26.11 16.42 -2.14
C PRO A 129 -26.49 17.78 -2.73
N ILE A 130 -26.11 18.88 -2.08
CA ILE A 130 -26.46 20.24 -2.52
C ILE A 130 -25.36 20.81 -3.42
N SER A 131 -24.14 20.97 -2.91
CA SER A 131 -23.07 21.61 -3.68
C SER A 131 -22.35 20.69 -4.66
N ARG A 132 -22.56 19.37 -4.58
CA ARG A 132 -21.81 18.35 -5.33
C ARG A 132 -20.29 18.44 -5.11
N ALA A 133 -19.88 18.98 -3.96
CA ALA A 133 -18.50 18.96 -3.50
C ALA A 133 -18.07 17.51 -3.18
N PRO A 134 -16.93 17.04 -3.70
CA PRO A 134 -16.41 15.72 -3.37
C PRO A 134 -16.00 15.64 -1.89
N VAL A 135 -16.17 14.48 -1.28
CA VAL A 135 -15.87 14.25 0.14
C VAL A 135 -14.72 13.24 0.27
N MET A 136 -13.65 13.63 0.96
CA MET A 136 -12.59 12.71 1.39
C MET A 136 -12.85 12.22 2.82
N ILE A 137 -12.40 11.02 3.14
CA ILE A 137 -12.55 10.42 4.47
C ILE A 137 -11.18 10.39 5.14
N VAL A 138 -11.09 10.83 6.39
CA VAL A 138 -9.88 10.81 7.21
C VAL A 138 -10.12 9.94 8.43
N SER A 139 -9.21 9.00 8.68
CA SER A 139 -9.20 8.22 9.91
C SER A 139 -8.78 9.11 11.08
N LEU A 140 -9.49 9.02 12.20
CA LEU A 140 -9.18 9.73 13.43
C LEU A 140 -8.13 9.04 14.28
N THR A 141 -7.74 7.80 13.93
CA THR A 141 -6.64 7.09 14.59
C THR A 141 -5.40 8.00 14.61
N ASP A 142 -4.85 8.24 15.80
CA ASP A 142 -3.72 9.14 16.09
C ASP A 142 -3.96 10.67 15.93
N LEU A 143 -5.16 11.10 15.54
CA LEU A 143 -5.52 12.52 15.41
C LEU A 143 -6.45 13.04 16.51
N GLU A 144 -7.03 12.16 17.33
CA GLU A 144 -8.04 12.51 18.33
C GLU A 144 -7.60 13.64 19.26
N SER A 145 -6.37 13.57 19.79
CA SER A 145 -5.84 14.57 20.75
C SER A 145 -5.65 15.98 20.17
N ARG A 146 -5.72 16.13 18.84
CA ARG A 146 -5.47 17.40 18.13
C ARG A 146 -6.75 18.10 17.71
N LEU A 147 -7.88 17.42 17.84
CA LEU A 147 -9.20 17.93 17.48
C LEU A 147 -9.89 18.55 18.69
N PRO A 148 -10.72 19.59 18.48
CA PRO A 148 -11.62 20.08 19.52
C PRO A 148 -12.54 18.95 20.04
N ALA A 149 -12.73 18.86 21.36
CA ALA A 149 -13.46 17.77 22.00
C ALA A 149 -14.94 17.69 21.57
N ASP A 150 -15.56 18.85 21.36
CA ASP A 150 -16.91 19.03 20.82
C ASP A 150 -17.04 18.44 19.41
N MET A 151 -16.01 18.61 18.56
CA MET A 151 -15.99 18.04 17.21
C MET A 151 -15.81 16.52 17.22
N LEU A 152 -14.99 15.98 18.14
CA LEU A 152 -14.81 14.53 18.28
C LEU A 152 -16.11 13.81 18.63
N GLU A 153 -16.88 14.38 19.55
CA GLU A 153 -18.19 13.83 19.93
C GLU A 153 -19.15 13.83 18.73
N LEU A 154 -19.17 14.93 17.97
CA LEU A 154 -19.98 15.05 16.77
C LEU A 154 -19.62 14.02 15.70
N PHE A 155 -18.33 13.77 15.46
CA PHE A 155 -17.90 12.74 14.51
C PHE A 155 -18.23 11.33 14.99
N ARG A 156 -18.31 11.11 16.31
CA ARG A 156 -18.60 9.80 16.91
C ARG A 156 -20.09 9.49 16.78
N ASN A 157 -20.94 10.47 17.04
CA ASN A 157 -22.38 10.32 16.92
C ASN A 157 -23.01 11.50 16.15
N PRO A 158 -23.05 11.41 14.81
CA PRO A 158 -23.69 12.41 13.95
C PRO A 158 -25.15 12.70 14.28
N GLN A 159 -25.88 11.75 14.90
CA GLN A 159 -27.31 11.89 15.19
C GLN A 159 -27.60 12.99 16.20
N VAL A 160 -26.67 13.24 17.13
CA VAL A 160 -26.79 14.29 18.17
C VAL A 160 -27.00 15.68 17.56
N PHE A 161 -26.39 15.93 16.40
CA PHE A 161 -26.53 17.19 15.66
C PHE A 161 -27.93 17.36 15.06
N LEU A 162 -28.56 16.29 14.59
CA LEU A 162 -29.92 16.35 14.04
C LEU A 162 -30.99 16.46 15.12
N GLU A 163 -30.74 15.84 16.28
CA GLU A 163 -31.68 15.82 17.40
C GLU A 163 -31.63 17.08 18.28
N ASN A 164 -30.78 18.07 17.94
CA ASN A 164 -30.57 19.30 18.72
C ASN A 164 -30.20 19.05 20.21
N GLN A 165 -29.67 17.87 20.53
CA GLN A 165 -29.15 17.53 21.87
C GLN A 165 -27.68 17.97 22.04
N ALA A 166 -27.20 18.79 21.11
CA ALA A 166 -25.83 19.22 20.98
C ALA A 166 -25.42 20.31 21.99
N PRO A 167 -24.10 20.49 22.24
CA PRO A 167 -23.57 21.66 22.94
C PRO A 167 -24.01 22.98 22.28
N ILE A 168 -23.97 24.07 23.06
CA ILE A 168 -24.47 25.41 22.69
C ILE A 168 -23.80 25.97 21.42
N SER A 169 -22.58 25.55 21.09
CA SER A 169 -21.91 25.87 19.83
C SER A 169 -20.78 24.88 19.53
N TYR A 170 -20.57 24.58 18.25
CA TYR A 170 -19.45 23.76 17.78
C TYR A 170 -18.33 24.64 17.20
N SER A 171 -17.08 24.23 17.42
CA SER A 171 -15.88 24.93 16.98
C SER A 171 -15.85 25.21 15.47
N TRP A 172 -16.45 24.33 14.66
CA TRP A 172 -16.52 24.44 13.19
C TRP A 172 -17.95 24.49 12.65
N GLU A 173 -18.89 25.00 13.44
CA GLU A 173 -20.33 25.01 13.13
C GLU A 173 -20.66 25.57 11.74
N ASP A 174 -20.01 26.66 11.35
CA ASP A 174 -20.15 27.35 10.06
C ASP A 174 -19.70 26.52 8.84
N ARG A 175 -19.00 25.41 9.08
CA ARG A 175 -18.34 24.59 8.06
C ARG A 175 -18.88 23.17 7.99
N ILE A 176 -19.82 22.82 8.86
CA ILE A 176 -20.40 21.48 8.92
C ILE A 176 -21.35 21.25 7.73
N LYS A 177 -21.24 20.06 7.15
CA LYS A 177 -22.11 19.53 6.10
C LYS A 177 -22.51 18.11 6.47
N ILE A 178 -23.78 17.78 6.31
CA ILE A 178 -24.30 16.43 6.51
C ILE A 178 -24.30 15.72 5.16
N ILE A 179 -23.59 14.59 5.09
CA ILE A 179 -23.44 13.79 3.88
C ILE A 179 -24.16 12.46 4.07
N PRO A 180 -25.23 12.17 3.30
CA PRO A 180 -25.84 10.85 3.32
C PRO A 180 -24.90 9.82 2.69
N ALA A 181 -24.57 8.78 3.45
CA ALA A 181 -23.73 7.68 3.00
C ALA A 181 -24.56 6.39 2.93
N LYS A 182 -24.32 5.59 1.89
CA LYS A 182 -24.91 4.26 1.75
C LYS A 182 -23.85 3.22 2.10
N VAL A 183 -24.08 2.48 3.17
CA VAL A 183 -23.25 1.31 3.52
C VAL A 183 -24.14 0.08 3.46
N VAL A 184 -23.65 -0.97 2.80
CA VAL A 184 -24.40 -2.22 2.66
C VAL A 184 -24.70 -2.78 4.05
N GLY A 185 -25.98 -2.98 4.36
CA GLY A 185 -26.44 -3.52 5.66
C GLY A 185 -26.77 -2.49 6.74
N LYS A 186 -26.61 -1.18 6.48
CA LYS A 186 -27.13 -0.10 7.34
C LYS A 186 -27.88 0.93 6.50
N ASP A 187 -29.20 0.98 6.69
CA ASP A 187 -30.03 1.99 6.07
C ASP A 187 -29.76 3.38 6.72
N HIS A 188 -29.60 4.41 5.88
CA HIS A 188 -29.52 5.83 6.27
C HIS A 188 -28.36 6.23 7.22
N GLN A 189 -27.12 5.87 6.89
CA GLN A 189 -25.96 6.40 7.61
C GLN A 189 -25.67 7.85 7.20
N LEU A 190 -25.51 8.74 8.16
CA LEU A 190 -25.10 10.12 7.94
C LEU A 190 -23.64 10.30 8.36
N LEU A 191 -22.88 11.01 7.54
CA LEU A 191 -21.51 11.42 7.83
C LEU A 191 -21.48 12.93 8.04
N ILE A 192 -20.75 13.36 9.06
CA ILE A 192 -20.41 14.78 9.22
C ILE A 192 -19.15 15.03 8.40
N ALA A 193 -19.24 15.99 7.49
CA ALA A 193 -18.11 16.52 6.75
C ALA A 193 -17.91 17.99 7.08
N VAL A 194 -16.66 18.44 7.03
CA VAL A 194 -16.27 19.80 7.35
C VAL A 194 -15.61 20.41 6.13
N LYS A 195 -15.93 21.67 5.84
CA LYS A 195 -15.25 22.45 4.81
C LYS A 195 -13.91 22.98 5.36
N PRO A 196 -12.76 22.46 4.89
CA PRO A 196 -11.45 22.96 5.26
C PRO A 196 -11.16 24.32 4.62
N ASP A 197 -10.18 25.03 5.17
CA ASP A 197 -9.61 26.23 4.54
C ASP A 197 -8.73 25.87 3.35
N GLU A 198 -8.00 24.75 3.45
CA GLU A 198 -7.10 24.28 2.42
C GLU A 198 -7.01 22.76 2.37
N ILE A 199 -6.99 22.20 1.15
CA ILE A 199 -6.61 20.82 0.85
C ILE A 199 -5.50 20.88 -0.21
N LYS A 200 -4.33 20.31 0.13
CA LYS A 200 -3.21 20.10 -0.79
C LYS A 200 -2.93 18.62 -0.91
N ILE A 201 -2.82 18.13 -2.13
CA ILE A 201 -2.53 16.73 -2.44
C ILE A 201 -1.21 16.67 -3.20
N PHE A 202 -0.26 15.90 -2.68
CA PHE A 202 1.07 15.70 -3.23
C PHE A 202 1.17 14.27 -3.77
N GLN A 203 1.26 14.15 -5.10
CA GLN A 203 1.35 12.86 -5.79
C GLN A 203 2.59 12.87 -6.70
N GLY A 204 3.65 12.19 -6.25
CA GLY A 204 4.97 12.28 -6.90
C GLY A 204 5.43 13.75 -6.96
N ASP A 205 5.76 14.23 -8.16
CA ASP A 205 6.20 15.61 -8.38
C ASP A 205 5.05 16.62 -8.57
N LYS A 206 3.79 16.16 -8.56
CA LYS A 206 2.61 17.00 -8.79
C LYS A 206 1.98 17.41 -7.48
N THR A 207 1.69 18.71 -7.36
CA THR A 207 0.91 19.27 -6.25
C THR A 207 -0.43 19.79 -6.76
N PHE A 208 -1.52 19.30 -6.19
CA PHE A 208 -2.88 19.74 -6.50
C PHE A 208 -3.46 20.50 -5.32
N GLN A 209 -4.05 21.66 -5.58
CA GLN A 209 -4.84 22.39 -4.58
C GLN A 209 -6.31 22.34 -4.96
N TYR A 210 -7.14 21.89 -4.03
CA TYR A 210 -8.58 21.76 -4.24
C TYR A 210 -9.37 22.58 -3.22
N LYS A 211 -10.07 23.62 -3.70
CA LYS A 211 -10.74 24.62 -2.82
C LYS A 211 -12.14 24.21 -2.34
N ASN A 212 -12.83 23.35 -3.10
CA ASN A 212 -14.23 23.01 -2.86
C ASN A 212 -14.41 21.56 -2.43
N GLY A 213 -13.46 21.00 -1.68
CA GLY A 213 -13.53 19.66 -1.12
C GLY A 213 -14.10 19.69 0.29
N LEU A 214 -14.65 18.57 0.74
CA LEU A 214 -15.08 18.37 2.12
C LEU A 214 -14.28 17.22 2.75
N VAL A 215 -14.07 17.30 4.06
CA VAL A 215 -13.35 16.27 4.83
C VAL A 215 -14.30 15.68 5.86
N SER A 216 -14.54 14.37 5.79
CA SER A 216 -15.27 13.64 6.82
C SER A 216 -14.28 12.85 7.67
N PHE A 217 -14.48 12.86 8.99
CA PHE A 217 -13.62 12.19 9.94
C PHE A 217 -14.30 10.93 10.47
N ALA A 218 -13.59 9.80 10.49
CA ALA A 218 -14.12 8.50 10.90
C ALA A 218 -13.21 7.85 11.96
N PHE A 219 -13.82 7.25 12.99
CA PHE A 219 -13.10 6.50 14.05
C PHE A 219 -12.60 5.12 13.60
N GLN A 220 -12.86 4.74 12.36
CA GLN A 220 -12.42 3.44 11.84
C GLN A 220 -11.01 3.56 11.27
N GLU A 221 -10.18 2.55 11.54
CA GLU A 221 -8.94 2.34 10.78
C GLU A 221 -9.28 2.04 9.32
N LEU A 222 -8.75 2.85 8.41
CA LEU A 222 -9.00 2.69 6.98
C LEU A 222 -8.08 1.65 6.33
N SER A 223 -6.95 1.32 6.98
CA SER A 223 -5.96 0.36 6.50
C SER A 223 -5.44 -0.51 7.64
N SER A 224 -5.49 -1.83 7.47
CA SER A 224 -5.07 -2.80 8.50
C SER A 224 -3.56 -2.88 8.72
N ASP A 225 -2.76 -2.43 7.76
CA ASP A 225 -1.31 -2.36 7.87
C ASP A 225 -0.78 -0.93 8.11
N GLY A 226 -1.68 0.07 8.17
CA GLY A 226 -1.36 1.48 8.37
C GLY A 226 -0.77 2.16 7.13
N SER A 227 -0.90 1.56 5.94
CA SER A 227 -0.37 2.12 4.68
C SER A 227 -0.97 3.47 4.30
N TYR A 228 -2.21 3.75 4.70
CA TYR A 228 -2.89 5.03 4.49
C TYR A 228 -3.85 5.34 5.65
N GLN A 229 -4.06 6.62 5.91
CA GLN A 229 -4.94 7.17 6.94
C GLN A 229 -6.10 7.97 6.37
N CYS A 230 -6.15 8.19 5.06
CA CYS A 230 -7.29 8.84 4.42
C CYS A 230 -7.66 8.21 3.06
N ILE A 231 -8.91 8.39 2.65
CA ILE A 231 -9.43 8.02 1.34
C ILE A 231 -9.71 9.32 0.57
N ILE A 232 -8.95 9.54 -0.49
CA ILE A 232 -9.01 10.73 -1.34
C ILE A 232 -10.04 10.48 -2.44
N HIS A 233 -10.98 11.41 -2.58
CA HIS A 233 -11.92 11.37 -3.69
C HIS A 233 -11.20 11.74 -5.01
N PRO A 234 -11.33 10.95 -6.10
CA PRO A 234 -10.52 11.10 -7.32
C PRO A 234 -10.68 12.47 -7.99
N LYS A 235 -11.88 13.06 -7.94
CA LYS A 235 -12.15 14.43 -8.43
C LYS A 235 -11.28 15.51 -7.76
N MET A 236 -10.72 15.28 -6.57
CA MET A 236 -9.85 16.27 -5.93
C MET A 236 -8.50 16.41 -6.64
N LEU A 237 -8.09 15.43 -7.45
CA LEU A 237 -6.88 15.49 -8.29
C LEU A 237 -7.08 16.30 -9.57
N THR A 238 -8.29 16.76 -9.88
CA THR A 238 -8.52 17.71 -10.99
C THR A 238 -8.36 19.17 -10.54
N GLY A 239 -7.79 19.39 -9.35
CA GLY A 239 -7.52 20.73 -8.81
C GLY A 239 -6.49 21.50 -9.63
N ILE A 240 -6.28 22.76 -9.27
CA ILE A 240 -5.30 23.61 -9.97
C ILE A 240 -3.91 23.09 -9.60
N PRO A 241 -3.07 22.68 -10.57
CA PRO A 241 -1.70 22.28 -10.29
C PRO A 241 -0.92 23.50 -9.82
N ILE A 242 -0.33 23.42 -8.63
CA ILE A 242 0.62 24.43 -8.18
C ILE A 242 1.97 24.02 -8.76
N GLN A 243 2.46 24.75 -9.76
CA GLN A 243 3.85 24.62 -10.18
C GLN A 243 4.72 25.23 -9.08
N ASN A 244 5.65 24.43 -8.54
CA ASN A 244 6.70 24.95 -7.68
C ASN A 244 7.62 25.81 -8.56
N VAL A 245 7.43 27.13 -8.52
CA VAL A 245 8.39 28.08 -9.07
C VAL A 245 9.63 27.96 -8.18
N SER A 246 10.70 27.41 -8.74
CA SER A 246 12.03 27.35 -8.12
C SER A 246 12.67 28.73 -8.06
#